data_AF-A0A3D0ZA17-F1
#
_entry.id   AF-A0A3D0ZA17-F1
#
_cell.length_a   1.000
_cell.length_b   1.000
_cell.length_c   1.000
_cell.angle_alpha   90.00
_cell.angle_beta   90.00
_cell.angle_gamma   90.00
#
_symmetry.space_group_name_H-M   'P 1'
#
loop_
_entity.id
_entity.type
_entity.pdbx_description
1 polymer ?
#
loop_
_entity_poly.entity_id
_entity_poly.type
_entity_poly.pdbx_seq_one_letter_code
_entity_poly.pdbx_strand_id
1 'polypeptide(L)'
;MGIFFDTLKNEDIRRYIVKNVRENYGAGIDFTKTPIEEFYGSNCFSNAVMRETLPKNIYREVVAVQNGEKELTLEVAEVVAAVMRDWALSRGASHYTHWFHPLTGLTAEKHESFISPTGDGRVIMEFSGRELIKGEPDASSFPSGGLRATFEARGYTAWDVTSPAFLKQDKTGTTLCIPTAFISYYGQALDKKVPLLKSIDALGFHALRVLRALGNVSTKRVFTTVGAEQEYFLVDKKYYDMRPDLILAGRTIFGSMPAKGQEMENHYFGAIKDRALGFMRELNTELWKVGIPAKIQHNEVAPNQFELA
;
A
#
# COMPACT_ATOMS: atom_id res chain seq x y z
N MET A 1 2.97 9.19 20.00
CA MET A 1 3.90 9.94 19.10
C MET A 1 3.09 10.64 18.01
N GLY A 2 3.44 11.86 17.60
CA GLY A 2 2.91 12.47 16.38
C GLY A 2 3.98 12.32 15.29
N ILE A 3 3.66 11.67 14.19
CA ILE A 3 4.65 11.38 13.14
C ILE A 3 4.45 12.39 12.03
N PHE A 4 5.54 13.04 11.63
CA PHE A 4 5.53 13.98 10.53
C PHE A 4 6.43 13.46 9.42
N PHE A 5 5.86 13.31 8.23
CA PHE A 5 6.63 13.04 7.02
C PHE A 5 6.76 14.35 6.25
N ASP A 6 7.98 14.81 6.06
CA ASP A 6 8.26 15.79 5.00
C ASP A 6 8.40 15.00 3.69
N THR A 7 7.69 15.41 2.65
CA THR A 7 7.75 14.84 1.29
C THR A 7 7.37 13.37 1.12
N LEU A 8 6.07 13.06 1.10
CA LEU A 8 5.63 11.74 0.63
C LEU A 8 5.11 11.82 -0.82
N LYS A 9 5.89 11.26 -1.75
CA LYS A 9 5.41 10.88 -3.09
C LYS A 9 4.95 9.41 -3.18
N ASN A 10 4.75 8.72 -2.06
CA ASN A 10 4.05 7.43 -1.96
C ASN A 10 3.49 7.26 -0.54
N GLU A 11 2.18 7.45 -0.34
CA GLU A 11 1.66 7.94 0.95
C GLU A 11 0.97 6.93 1.87
N ASP A 12 0.31 5.86 1.41
CA ASP A 12 -0.85 5.43 2.22
C ASP A 12 -0.70 4.16 3.07
N ILE A 13 0.03 3.12 2.62
CA ILE A 13 0.30 1.95 3.48
C ILE A 13 1.24 2.34 4.62
N ARG A 14 2.19 3.25 4.33
CA ARG A 14 3.14 3.81 5.30
C ARG A 14 2.42 4.65 6.34
N ARG A 15 1.49 5.53 5.94
CA ARG A 15 0.64 6.29 6.86
C ARG A 15 -0.23 5.38 7.73
N TYR A 16 -0.83 4.35 7.15
CA TYR A 16 -1.58 3.36 7.93
C TYR A 16 -0.68 2.67 8.96
N ILE A 17 0.48 2.15 8.54
CA ILE A 17 1.40 1.45 9.44
C ILE A 17 1.84 2.38 10.57
N VAL A 18 2.18 3.62 10.26
CA VAL A 18 2.52 4.66 11.24
C VAL A 18 1.39 4.94 12.20
N LYS A 19 0.14 5.03 11.72
CA LYS A 19 -1.04 5.15 12.57
C LYS A 19 -1.19 3.92 13.47
N ASN A 20 -0.98 2.72 12.93
CA ASN A 20 -1.08 1.48 13.67
C ASN A 20 -0.05 1.42 14.80
N VAL A 21 1.21 1.75 14.50
CA VAL A 21 2.30 1.85 15.48
C VAL A 21 1.99 2.91 16.55
N ARG A 22 1.40 4.05 16.17
CA ARG A 22 1.00 5.08 17.13
C ARG A 22 -0.05 4.56 18.10
N GLU A 23 -0.96 3.72 17.63
CA GLU A 23 -2.08 3.21 18.41
C GLU A 23 -1.71 1.96 19.23
N ASN A 24 -0.80 1.12 18.75
CA ASN A 24 -0.42 -0.16 19.38
C ASN A 24 0.95 -0.14 20.07
N TYR A 25 1.53 1.05 20.23
CA TYR A 25 2.85 1.24 20.83
C TYR A 25 3.05 0.45 22.12
N GLY A 26 3.98 -0.50 22.11
CA GLY A 26 4.35 -1.30 23.28
C GLY A 26 3.83 -2.74 23.32
N ALA A 27 3.06 -3.20 22.31
CA ALA A 27 2.68 -4.60 22.15
C ALA A 27 3.77 -5.49 21.50
N GLY A 28 5.03 -5.05 21.56
CA GLY A 28 6.13 -5.50 20.70
C GLY A 28 6.32 -7.02 20.65
N ILE A 29 6.61 -7.54 19.45
CA ILE A 29 6.94 -8.95 19.23
C ILE A 29 8.28 -9.29 19.88
N ASP A 30 8.32 -10.40 20.62
CA ASP A 30 9.56 -10.99 21.10
C ASP A 30 10.19 -11.86 20.00
N PHE A 31 11.17 -11.30 19.29
CA PHE A 31 11.85 -11.99 18.18
C PHE A 31 12.63 -13.23 18.60
N THR A 32 12.88 -13.42 19.91
CA THR A 32 13.50 -14.67 20.39
C THR A 32 12.51 -15.84 20.40
N LYS A 33 11.21 -15.55 20.42
CA LYS A 33 10.12 -16.53 20.41
C LYS A 33 9.41 -16.62 19.06
N THR A 34 9.39 -15.52 18.31
CA THR A 34 8.75 -15.44 17.00
C THR A 34 9.75 -14.89 15.98
N PRO A 35 10.48 -15.79 15.30
CA PRO A 35 11.37 -15.43 14.19
C PRO A 35 10.64 -14.61 13.12
N ILE A 36 11.39 -13.74 12.42
CA ILE A 36 10.83 -12.84 11.41
C ILE A 36 10.18 -13.64 10.27
N GLU A 37 10.79 -14.76 9.93
CA GLU A 37 10.36 -15.68 8.88
C GLU A 37 8.94 -16.21 9.13
N GLU A 38 8.48 -16.30 10.38
CA GLU A 38 7.16 -16.83 10.72
C GLU A 38 6.03 -15.82 10.47
N PHE A 39 6.31 -14.51 10.53
CA PHE A 39 5.30 -13.47 10.36
C PHE A 39 5.54 -12.56 9.14
N TYR A 40 6.69 -12.69 8.45
CA TYR A 40 6.95 -11.93 7.24
C TYR A 40 5.91 -12.23 6.17
N GLY A 41 5.22 -11.19 5.70
CA GLY A 41 4.14 -11.30 4.73
C GLY A 41 2.88 -12.00 5.25
N SER A 42 2.72 -12.19 6.57
CA SER A 42 1.56 -12.87 7.16
C SER A 42 0.21 -12.22 6.81
N ASN A 43 0.24 -10.91 6.56
CA ASN A 43 -0.90 -10.08 6.17
C ASN A 43 -0.93 -9.82 4.66
N CYS A 44 -0.19 -10.57 3.86
CA CYS A 44 -0.09 -10.39 2.42
C CYS A 44 -0.59 -11.65 1.69
N PHE A 45 -1.56 -11.49 0.79
CA PHE A 45 -2.02 -12.54 -0.12
C PHE A 45 -1.03 -12.72 -1.27
N SER A 46 0.18 -13.14 -0.90
CA SER A 46 1.36 -13.21 -1.75
C SER A 46 1.33 -14.38 -2.73
N ASN A 47 2.30 -14.42 -3.65
CA ASN A 47 2.50 -15.58 -4.54
C ASN A 47 2.77 -16.90 -3.79
N ALA A 48 3.28 -16.85 -2.55
CA ALA A 48 3.45 -18.05 -1.72
C ALA A 48 2.08 -18.54 -1.24
N VAL A 49 1.28 -17.64 -0.65
CA VAL A 49 -0.09 -17.95 -0.20
C VAL A 49 -0.93 -18.46 -1.36
N MET A 50 -0.93 -17.75 -2.49
CA MET A 50 -1.66 -18.16 -3.69
C MET A 50 -1.24 -19.54 -4.21
N ARG A 51 0.03 -19.91 -4.10
CA ARG A 51 0.52 -21.23 -4.53
C ARG A 51 0.01 -22.35 -3.61
N GLU A 52 -0.14 -22.07 -2.33
CA GLU A 52 -0.61 -23.02 -1.32
C GLU A 52 -2.12 -23.20 -1.34
N THR A 53 -2.87 -22.13 -1.65
CA THR A 53 -4.33 -22.11 -1.52
C THR A 53 -5.08 -22.25 -2.84
N LEU A 54 -4.53 -21.78 -3.97
CA LEU A 54 -5.21 -21.89 -5.26
C LEU A 54 -4.98 -23.27 -5.91
N PRO A 55 -5.95 -23.76 -6.69
CA PRO A 55 -5.73 -24.89 -7.58
C PRO A 55 -4.53 -24.64 -8.52
N LYS A 56 -3.74 -25.68 -8.78
CA LYS A 56 -2.48 -25.57 -9.54
C LYS A 56 -2.63 -24.93 -10.92
N ASN A 57 -3.73 -25.19 -11.62
CA ASN A 57 -4.06 -24.57 -12.89
C ASN A 57 -4.35 -23.07 -12.70
N ILE A 58 -5.20 -22.71 -11.74
CA ILE A 58 -5.55 -21.30 -11.45
C ILE A 58 -4.32 -20.50 -11.04
N TYR A 59 -3.45 -21.05 -10.19
CA TYR A 59 -2.19 -20.38 -9.83
C TYR A 59 -1.31 -20.09 -11.05
N ARG A 60 -1.16 -21.06 -11.97
CA ARG A 60 -0.42 -20.85 -13.22
C ARG A 60 -1.07 -19.79 -14.10
N GLU A 61 -2.40 -19.74 -14.12
CA GLU A 61 -3.14 -18.71 -14.83
C GLU A 61 -2.80 -17.32 -14.26
N VAL A 62 -2.90 -17.13 -12.94
CA VAL A 62 -2.59 -15.87 -12.26
C VAL A 62 -1.14 -15.42 -12.51
N VAL A 63 -0.16 -16.34 -12.43
CA VAL A 63 1.25 -16.01 -12.71
C VAL A 63 1.45 -15.55 -14.15
N ALA A 64 0.79 -16.19 -15.12
CA ALA A 64 0.84 -15.74 -16.51
C ALA A 64 0.20 -14.36 -16.71
N VAL A 65 -0.88 -14.03 -15.98
CA VAL A 65 -1.45 -12.66 -15.97
C VAL A 65 -0.45 -11.65 -15.37
N GLN A 66 0.18 -11.96 -14.24
CA GLN A 66 1.22 -11.11 -13.62
C GLN A 66 2.41 -10.88 -14.57
N ASN A 67 2.74 -11.88 -15.37
CA ASN A 67 3.78 -11.79 -16.40
C ASN A 67 3.34 -11.02 -17.65
N GLY A 68 2.09 -10.59 -17.75
CA GLY A 68 1.53 -9.90 -18.91
C GLY A 68 1.35 -10.81 -20.12
N GLU A 69 1.28 -12.13 -19.92
CA GLU A 69 1.14 -13.12 -20.99
C GLU A 69 -0.32 -13.31 -21.42
N LYS A 70 -1.28 -12.97 -20.54
CA LYS A 70 -2.72 -13.03 -20.80
C LYS A 70 -3.50 -12.10 -19.87
N GLU A 71 -4.77 -11.90 -20.18
CA GLU A 71 -5.71 -11.18 -19.33
C GLU A 71 -6.35 -12.08 -18.28
N LEU A 72 -6.79 -11.50 -17.17
CA LEU A 72 -7.51 -12.22 -16.11
C LEU A 72 -8.94 -12.51 -16.56
N THR A 73 -9.29 -13.78 -16.73
CA THR A 73 -10.67 -14.17 -17.07
C THR A 73 -11.56 -14.18 -15.84
N LEU A 74 -12.88 -14.07 -16.04
CA LEU A 74 -13.85 -14.09 -14.96
C LEU A 74 -13.81 -15.41 -14.18
N GLU A 75 -13.64 -16.54 -14.88
CA GLU A 75 -13.57 -17.86 -14.25
C GLU A 75 -12.38 -17.98 -13.31
N VAL A 76 -11.21 -17.47 -13.71
CA VAL A 76 -10.01 -17.41 -12.86
C VAL A 76 -10.25 -16.45 -11.69
N ALA A 77 -10.82 -15.28 -11.96
CA ALA A 77 -11.10 -14.26 -10.95
C ALA A 77 -12.09 -14.75 -9.88
N GLU A 78 -13.13 -15.51 -10.24
CA GLU A 78 -14.10 -16.07 -9.27
C GLU A 78 -13.43 -17.03 -8.29
N VAL A 79 -12.54 -17.90 -8.79
CA VAL A 79 -11.80 -18.81 -7.91
C VAL A 79 -10.84 -18.04 -7.01
N VAL A 80 -10.13 -17.04 -7.56
CA VAL A 80 -9.21 -16.21 -6.78
C VAL A 80 -9.96 -15.41 -5.72
N ALA A 81 -11.11 -14.81 -6.06
CA ALA A 81 -11.94 -14.07 -5.12
C ALA A 81 -12.43 -14.95 -3.97
N ALA A 82 -12.95 -16.14 -4.25
CA ALA A 82 -13.39 -17.07 -3.22
C ALA A 82 -12.25 -17.44 -2.24
N VAL A 83 -11.06 -17.77 -2.77
CA VAL A 83 -9.91 -18.12 -1.94
C VAL A 83 -9.36 -16.91 -1.17
N MET A 84 -9.33 -15.73 -1.79
CA MET A 84 -8.90 -14.48 -1.15
C MET A 84 -9.84 -14.08 -0.01
N ARG A 85 -11.16 -14.23 -0.21
CA ARG A 85 -12.18 -14.04 0.82
C ARG A 85 -11.94 -14.99 1.98
N ASP A 86 -11.86 -16.29 1.73
CA ASP A 86 -11.71 -17.29 2.79
C ASP A 86 -10.41 -17.07 3.58
N TRP A 87 -9.33 -16.71 2.88
CA TRP A 87 -8.07 -16.32 3.50
C TRP A 87 -8.22 -15.08 4.40
N ALA A 88 -8.93 -14.05 3.94
CA ALA A 88 -9.16 -12.83 4.71
C ALA A 88 -10.07 -13.07 5.92
N LEU A 89 -11.17 -13.80 5.75
CA LEU A 89 -12.12 -14.15 6.82
C LEU A 89 -11.45 -14.99 7.91
N SER A 90 -10.58 -15.94 7.53
CA SER A 90 -9.81 -16.74 8.49
C SER A 90 -8.88 -15.90 9.39
N ARG A 91 -8.60 -14.65 9.00
CA ARG A 91 -7.77 -13.67 9.72
C ARG A 91 -8.61 -12.54 10.32
N GLY A 92 -9.92 -12.72 10.42
CA GLY A 92 -10.84 -11.79 11.08
C GLY A 92 -11.27 -10.61 10.21
N ALA A 93 -11.04 -10.65 8.89
CA ALA A 93 -11.54 -9.59 8.01
C ALA A 93 -13.07 -9.56 8.01
N SER A 94 -13.65 -8.37 8.12
CA SER A 94 -15.12 -8.17 7.99
C SER A 94 -15.48 -7.39 6.74
N HIS A 95 -14.54 -6.60 6.23
CA HIS A 95 -14.71 -5.74 5.07
C HIS A 95 -13.58 -5.97 4.06
N TYR A 96 -13.81 -5.56 2.83
CA TYR A 96 -12.79 -5.33 1.81
C TYR A 96 -12.87 -3.89 1.29
N THR A 97 -11.81 -3.46 0.62
CA THR A 97 -11.74 -2.16 -0.05
C THR A 97 -10.83 -2.23 -1.25
N HIS A 98 -11.24 -1.60 -2.36
CA HIS A 98 -10.34 -1.28 -3.45
C HIS A 98 -9.46 -0.11 -3.04
N TRP A 99 -8.17 -0.40 -2.91
CA TRP A 99 -7.17 0.50 -2.38
C TRP A 99 -6.41 1.17 -3.52
N PHE A 100 -6.63 2.48 -3.72
CA PHE A 100 -6.02 3.24 -4.80
C PHE A 100 -5.66 4.67 -4.41
N HIS A 101 -4.76 5.29 -5.18
CA HIS A 101 -4.24 6.63 -4.94
C HIS A 101 -4.74 7.62 -6.01
N PRO A 102 -5.91 8.25 -5.80
CA PRO A 102 -6.42 9.26 -6.72
C PRO A 102 -5.48 10.46 -6.85
N LEU A 103 -5.68 11.25 -7.91
CA LEU A 103 -4.88 12.46 -8.17
C LEU A 103 -5.04 13.57 -7.12
N THR A 104 -5.99 13.44 -6.18
CA THR A 104 -6.19 14.35 -5.05
C THR A 104 -5.11 14.22 -3.97
N GLY A 105 -4.27 13.18 -4.03
CA GLY A 105 -3.10 13.03 -3.16
C GLY A 105 -3.32 12.19 -1.90
N LEU A 106 -4.56 11.86 -1.55
CA LEU A 106 -4.90 10.97 -0.42
C LEU A 106 -5.40 9.63 -0.93
N THR A 107 -5.22 8.53 -0.19
CA THR A 107 -5.89 7.25 -0.51
C THR A 107 -7.39 7.43 -0.53
N ALA A 108 -8.02 6.78 -1.48
CA ALA A 108 -9.42 6.46 -1.38
C ALA A 108 -9.56 5.04 -0.82
N GLU A 109 -10.38 4.90 0.22
CA GLU A 109 -10.82 3.61 0.75
C GLU A 109 -12.35 3.68 0.90
N LYS A 110 -13.08 2.85 0.15
CA LYS A 110 -14.50 2.56 0.37
C LYS A 110 -14.59 1.16 0.95
N HIS A 111 -15.04 1.04 2.19
CA HIS A 111 -15.11 -0.25 2.88
C HIS A 111 -16.46 -0.90 2.62
N GLU A 112 -16.44 -2.10 2.06
CA GLU A 112 -17.62 -2.91 1.75
C GLU A 112 -17.57 -4.19 2.58
N SER A 113 -18.67 -4.53 3.23
CA SER A 113 -18.73 -5.77 4.02
C SER A 113 -18.80 -6.98 3.10
N PHE A 114 -18.21 -8.10 3.51
CA PHE A 114 -18.42 -9.38 2.83
C PHE A 114 -19.84 -9.94 2.99
N ILE A 115 -20.69 -9.32 3.81
CA ILE A 115 -22.03 -9.82 4.13
C ILE A 115 -22.97 -9.64 2.93
N SER A 116 -23.63 -10.74 2.54
CA SER A 116 -24.72 -10.77 1.57
C SER A 116 -25.94 -11.40 2.25
N PRO A 117 -27.00 -10.63 2.57
CA PRO A 117 -28.19 -11.15 3.23
C PRO A 117 -28.96 -12.12 2.34
N THR A 118 -29.43 -13.21 2.94
CA THR A 118 -30.31 -14.18 2.27
C THR A 118 -31.77 -13.89 2.62
N GLY A 119 -32.69 -14.29 1.72
CA GLY A 119 -34.13 -13.99 1.88
C GLY A 119 -34.79 -14.62 3.11
N ASP A 120 -34.11 -15.53 3.81
CA ASP A 120 -34.55 -16.20 5.03
C ASP A 120 -33.99 -15.55 6.31
N GLY A 121 -33.37 -14.36 6.21
CA GLY A 121 -32.83 -13.62 7.36
C GLY A 121 -31.46 -14.09 7.85
N ARG A 122 -30.79 -15.00 7.12
CA ARG A 122 -29.38 -15.35 7.34
C ARG A 122 -28.47 -14.45 6.50
N VAL A 123 -27.17 -14.63 6.67
CA VAL A 123 -26.14 -13.97 5.88
C VAL A 123 -25.18 -15.02 5.33
N ILE A 124 -24.71 -14.79 4.12
CA ILE A 124 -23.55 -15.50 3.55
C ILE A 124 -22.42 -14.52 3.35
N MET A 125 -21.19 -15.03 3.29
CA MET A 125 -20.01 -14.23 3.02
C MET A 125 -19.69 -14.31 1.52
N GLU A 126 -19.80 -13.20 0.82
CA GLU A 126 -19.66 -13.12 -0.63
C GLU A 126 -18.54 -12.16 -1.03
N PHE A 127 -17.78 -12.56 -2.04
CA PHE A 127 -16.79 -11.74 -2.72
C PHE A 127 -16.60 -12.32 -4.12
N SER A 128 -17.03 -11.60 -5.15
CA SER A 128 -17.07 -12.08 -6.53
C SER A 128 -15.80 -11.69 -7.30
N GLY A 129 -15.42 -12.50 -8.28
CA GLY A 129 -14.39 -12.18 -9.26
C GLY A 129 -14.64 -10.88 -10.03
N ARG A 130 -15.90 -10.41 -10.12
CA ARG A 130 -16.23 -9.09 -10.70
C ARG A 130 -15.56 -7.95 -9.94
N GLU A 131 -15.47 -8.05 -8.63
CA GLU A 131 -14.78 -7.06 -7.79
C GLU A 131 -13.27 -7.02 -8.04
N LEU A 132 -12.69 -8.06 -8.66
CA LEU A 132 -11.27 -8.07 -9.03
C LEU A 132 -11.04 -7.51 -10.43
N ILE A 133 -11.92 -7.79 -11.38
CA ILE A 133 -11.74 -7.36 -12.79
C ILE A 133 -12.19 -5.91 -12.99
N LYS A 134 -13.41 -5.58 -12.53
CA LYS A 134 -14.03 -4.27 -12.74
C LYS A 134 -14.99 -3.97 -11.59
N GLY A 135 -14.45 -3.35 -10.55
CA GLY A 135 -15.24 -2.78 -9.46
C GLY A 135 -15.82 -1.42 -9.87
N GLU A 136 -16.99 -1.09 -9.33
CA GLU A 136 -17.58 0.24 -9.40
C GLU A 136 -17.47 0.90 -8.02
N PRO A 137 -16.35 1.61 -7.71
CA PRO A 137 -16.39 2.52 -6.58
C PRO A 137 -17.49 3.54 -6.85
N ASP A 138 -18.28 3.88 -5.84
CA ASP A 138 -19.22 5.01 -5.93
C ASP A 138 -18.41 6.30 -6.06
N ALA A 139 -18.00 6.60 -7.29
CA ALA A 139 -17.07 7.65 -7.65
C ALA A 139 -17.78 8.98 -7.96
N SER A 140 -19.11 8.99 -7.85
CA SER A 140 -19.95 10.17 -8.12
C SER A 140 -19.55 11.39 -7.28
N SER A 141 -18.95 11.15 -6.11
CA SER A 141 -18.54 12.17 -5.15
C SER A 141 -17.10 12.69 -5.35
N PHE A 142 -16.32 12.13 -6.28
CA PHE A 142 -14.98 12.70 -6.55
C PHE A 142 -15.13 14.09 -7.20
N PRO A 143 -14.26 15.06 -6.84
CA PRO A 143 -14.35 16.41 -7.37
C PRO A 143 -14.35 16.42 -8.90
N SER A 144 -15.49 16.78 -9.49
CA SER A 144 -15.70 16.82 -10.94
C SER A 144 -15.72 18.26 -11.50
N GLY A 145 -15.56 19.25 -10.63
CA GLY A 145 -15.67 20.68 -10.98
C GLY A 145 -17.10 21.10 -11.36
N GLY A 146 -18.13 20.28 -11.13
CA GLY A 146 -19.52 20.58 -11.47
C GLY A 146 -19.85 20.54 -12.97
N LEU A 147 -18.91 20.08 -13.81
CA LEU A 147 -19.01 20.12 -15.27
C LEU A 147 -19.45 18.79 -15.90
N ARG A 148 -19.67 17.73 -15.11
CA ARG A 148 -20.03 16.38 -15.60
C ARG A 148 -21.43 16.00 -15.15
N ALA A 149 -22.20 15.34 -16.03
CA ALA A 149 -23.43 14.68 -15.62
C ALA A 149 -23.10 13.54 -14.62
N THR A 150 -23.93 13.33 -13.61
CA THR A 150 -23.69 12.37 -12.51
C THR A 150 -23.43 10.94 -12.98
N PHE A 151 -23.95 10.53 -14.14
CA PHE A 151 -23.68 9.20 -14.72
C PHE A 151 -22.28 9.08 -15.35
N GLU A 152 -21.69 10.18 -15.85
CA GLU A 152 -20.33 10.24 -16.44
C GLU A 152 -19.25 10.47 -15.38
N ALA A 153 -19.65 10.79 -14.14
CA ALA A 153 -18.77 10.85 -12.98
C ALA A 153 -18.40 9.46 -12.42
N ARG A 154 -18.87 8.38 -13.05
CA ARG A 154 -18.47 7.01 -12.69
C ARG A 154 -16.98 6.79 -12.95
N GLY A 155 -16.36 6.06 -12.05
CA GLY A 155 -15.01 5.53 -12.20
C GLY A 155 -15.03 4.04 -11.94
N TYR A 156 -14.05 3.34 -12.49
CA TYR A 156 -13.93 1.90 -12.40
C TYR A 156 -12.59 1.54 -11.75
N THR A 157 -12.61 0.55 -10.88
CA THR A 157 -11.42 -0.06 -10.28
C THR A 157 -11.11 -1.37 -10.96
N ALA A 158 -9.82 -1.65 -11.16
CA ALA A 158 -9.33 -2.94 -11.62
C ALA A 158 -8.17 -3.37 -10.73
N TRP A 159 -8.19 -4.60 -10.22
CA TRP A 159 -7.10 -5.11 -9.40
C TRP A 159 -5.81 -5.18 -10.21
N ASP A 160 -4.76 -4.56 -9.69
CA ASP A 160 -3.42 -4.78 -10.19
C ASP A 160 -2.86 -6.08 -9.60
N VAL A 161 -2.96 -7.17 -10.37
CA VAL A 161 -2.47 -8.49 -9.97
C VAL A 161 -0.97 -8.54 -9.67
N THR A 162 -0.18 -7.55 -10.10
CA THR A 162 1.25 -7.45 -9.80
C THR A 162 1.50 -6.96 -8.37
N SER A 163 0.49 -6.36 -7.73
CA SER A 163 0.51 -5.93 -6.34
C SER A 163 -0.40 -6.86 -5.51
N PRO A 164 0.14 -7.62 -4.55
CA PRO A 164 -0.68 -8.55 -3.77
C PRO A 164 -1.69 -7.80 -2.89
N ALA A 165 -2.88 -8.38 -2.74
CA ALA A 165 -3.84 -7.92 -1.74
C ALA A 165 -3.27 -8.11 -0.32
N PHE A 166 -3.65 -7.28 0.63
CA PHE A 166 -3.13 -7.34 1.98
C PHE A 166 -4.21 -7.04 3.01
N LEU A 167 -3.98 -7.45 4.26
CA LEU A 167 -4.86 -7.13 5.38
C LEU A 167 -4.34 -5.90 6.12
N LYS A 168 -5.25 -4.95 6.29
CA LYS A 168 -5.10 -3.81 7.18
C LYS A 168 -5.77 -4.18 8.50
N GLN A 169 -4.96 -4.38 9.53
CA GLN A 169 -5.41 -4.70 10.89
C GLN A 169 -5.21 -3.47 11.78
N ASP A 170 -6.29 -2.89 12.28
CA ASP A 170 -6.22 -1.84 13.28
C ASP A 170 -7.15 -2.17 14.45
N LYS A 171 -7.29 -1.22 15.38
CA LYS A 171 -8.17 -1.41 16.54
C LYS A 171 -9.65 -1.50 16.19
N THR A 172 -10.06 -1.05 15.01
CA THR A 172 -11.47 -1.06 14.58
C THR A 172 -11.81 -2.34 13.83
N GLY A 173 -10.82 -3.05 13.28
CA GLY A 173 -10.99 -4.39 12.75
C GLY A 173 -9.93 -4.78 11.75
N THR A 174 -10.26 -5.80 10.94
CA THR A 174 -9.44 -6.22 9.81
C THR A 174 -10.19 -5.96 8.52
N THR A 175 -9.50 -5.33 7.56
CA THR A 175 -10.02 -5.04 6.22
C THR A 175 -9.09 -5.60 5.17
N LEU A 176 -9.65 -6.29 4.17
CA LEU A 176 -8.93 -6.73 2.98
C LEU A 176 -8.73 -5.55 2.02
N CYS A 177 -7.50 -5.12 1.80
CA CYS A 177 -7.14 -4.08 0.86
C CYS A 177 -6.67 -4.69 -0.46
N ILE A 178 -7.34 -4.34 -1.56
CA ILE A 178 -7.07 -4.84 -2.91
C ILE A 178 -6.42 -3.69 -3.70
N PRO A 179 -5.12 -3.75 -4.05
CA PRO A 179 -4.47 -2.67 -4.79
C PRO A 179 -5.06 -2.50 -6.19
N THR A 180 -5.72 -1.38 -6.47
CA THR A 180 -6.41 -1.19 -7.75
C THR A 180 -5.89 0.00 -8.54
N ALA A 181 -5.99 -0.12 -9.86
CA ALA A 181 -5.99 1.00 -10.78
C ALA A 181 -7.38 1.65 -10.81
N PHE A 182 -7.45 2.98 -10.90
CA PHE A 182 -8.69 3.74 -10.97
C PHE A 182 -8.78 4.59 -12.26
N ILE A 183 -9.81 4.32 -13.05
CA ILE A 183 -10.02 4.93 -14.37
C ILE A 183 -11.40 5.57 -14.47
N SER A 184 -11.52 6.62 -15.29
CA SER A 184 -12.81 7.26 -15.57
C SER A 184 -13.67 6.43 -16.51
N TYR A 185 -14.94 6.82 -16.64
CA TYR A 185 -15.85 6.28 -17.65
C TYR A 185 -15.27 6.29 -19.09
N TYR A 186 -14.49 7.33 -19.43
CA TYR A 186 -13.84 7.47 -20.75
C TYR A 186 -12.44 6.85 -20.82
N GLY A 187 -12.02 6.07 -19.81
CA GLY A 187 -10.71 5.42 -19.78
C GLY A 187 -9.53 6.34 -19.44
N GLN A 188 -9.80 7.52 -18.88
CA GLN A 188 -8.74 8.41 -18.39
C GLN A 188 -8.21 7.89 -17.05
N ALA A 189 -6.90 7.99 -16.82
CA ALA A 189 -6.31 7.68 -15.53
C ALA A 189 -6.77 8.72 -14.48
N LEU A 190 -7.39 8.25 -13.40
CA LEU A 190 -7.80 9.09 -12.26
C LEU A 190 -6.94 8.84 -11.02
N ASP A 191 -5.86 8.08 -11.17
CA ASP A 191 -4.91 7.74 -10.13
C ASP A 191 -3.45 7.92 -10.56
N LYS A 192 -2.55 7.66 -9.61
CA LYS A 192 -1.10 7.61 -9.84
C LYS A 192 -0.62 6.26 -10.38
N LYS A 193 -1.39 5.19 -10.22
CA LYS A 193 -0.99 3.81 -10.56
C LYS A 193 -0.99 3.59 -12.08
N VAL A 194 -2.05 3.99 -12.78
CA VAL A 194 -2.18 3.80 -14.23
C VAL A 194 -1.05 4.50 -15.00
N PRO A 195 -0.70 5.78 -14.72
CA PRO A 195 0.43 6.43 -15.39
C PRO A 195 1.77 5.74 -15.09
N LEU A 196 1.97 5.25 -13.87
CA LEU A 196 3.17 4.51 -13.49
C LEU A 196 3.31 3.20 -14.28
N LEU A 197 2.25 2.38 -14.34
CA LEU A 197 2.26 1.12 -15.09
C LEU A 197 2.55 1.37 -16.59
N LYS A 198 1.89 2.36 -17.20
CA LYS A 198 2.16 2.76 -18.59
C LYS A 198 3.60 3.21 -18.81
N SER A 199 4.20 3.91 -17.86
CA SER A 199 5.59 4.35 -17.93
C SER A 199 6.55 3.15 -17.87
N ILE A 200 6.29 2.17 -16.99
CA ILE A 200 7.07 0.93 -16.90
C ILE A 200 7.01 0.16 -18.21
N ASP A 201 5.82 0.00 -18.80
CA ASP A 201 5.64 -0.71 -20.07
C ASP A 201 6.35 0.00 -21.23
N ALA A 202 6.24 1.34 -21.31
CA ALA A 202 6.92 2.13 -22.32
C ALA A 202 8.45 2.01 -22.21
N LEU A 203 8.99 2.06 -20.99
CA LEU A 203 10.43 1.86 -20.75
C LEU A 203 10.86 0.45 -21.14
N GLY A 204 10.08 -0.57 -20.77
CA GLY A 204 10.35 -1.96 -21.13
C GLY A 204 10.41 -2.19 -22.64
N PHE A 205 9.45 -1.63 -23.39
CA PHE A 205 9.42 -1.70 -24.85
C PHE A 205 10.67 -1.07 -25.48
N HIS A 206 11.05 0.14 -25.07
CA HIS A 206 12.22 0.82 -25.62
C HIS A 206 13.54 0.18 -25.20
N ALA A 207 13.64 -0.34 -23.97
CA ALA A 207 14.80 -1.07 -23.51
C ALA A 207 15.02 -2.34 -24.34
N LEU A 208 13.96 -3.10 -24.65
CA LEU A 208 14.05 -4.25 -25.56
C LEU A 208 14.51 -3.84 -26.96
N ARG A 209 14.03 -2.72 -27.50
CA ARG A 209 14.48 -2.21 -28.82
C ARG A 209 15.99 -1.97 -28.85
N VAL A 210 16.55 -1.38 -27.79
CA VAL A 210 18.00 -1.15 -27.67
C VAL A 210 18.74 -2.48 -27.53
N LEU A 211 18.28 -3.39 -26.70
CA LEU A 211 18.89 -4.72 -26.54
C LEU A 211 18.95 -5.50 -27.86
N ARG A 212 17.89 -5.41 -28.68
CA ARG A 212 17.84 -6.01 -30.02
C ARG A 212 18.89 -5.40 -30.96
N ALA A 213 19.06 -4.07 -30.92
CA ALA A 213 20.11 -3.40 -31.69
C ALA A 213 21.53 -3.80 -31.25
N LEU A 214 21.70 -4.19 -29.98
CA LEU A 214 22.95 -4.70 -29.42
C LEU A 214 23.15 -6.22 -29.63
N GLY A 215 22.29 -6.88 -30.41
CA GLY A 215 22.41 -8.30 -30.75
C GLY A 215 21.78 -9.26 -29.73
N ASN A 216 21.20 -8.78 -28.63
CA ASN A 216 20.44 -9.63 -27.72
C ASN A 216 19.04 -9.89 -28.28
N VAL A 217 18.80 -11.12 -28.76
CA VAL A 217 17.50 -11.57 -29.28
C VAL A 217 16.71 -12.47 -28.30
N SER A 218 17.34 -12.94 -27.22
CA SER A 218 16.74 -13.90 -26.29
C SER A 218 15.91 -13.25 -25.17
N THR A 219 16.29 -12.04 -24.71
CA THR A 219 15.60 -11.36 -23.61
C THR A 219 14.17 -11.01 -24.00
N LYS A 220 13.18 -11.47 -23.24
CA LYS A 220 11.75 -11.25 -23.55
C LYS A 220 11.15 -10.03 -22.84
N ARG A 221 11.70 -9.64 -21.69
CA ARG A 221 11.17 -8.56 -20.85
C ARG A 221 12.29 -7.88 -20.08
N VAL A 222 12.13 -6.59 -19.81
CA VAL A 222 12.99 -5.78 -18.95
C VAL A 222 12.14 -5.30 -17.78
N PHE A 223 12.64 -5.46 -16.56
CA PHE A 223 11.96 -5.05 -15.34
C PHE A 223 12.63 -3.82 -14.76
N THR A 224 11.82 -2.88 -14.28
CA THR A 224 12.29 -1.71 -13.53
C THR A 224 12.25 -2.02 -12.05
N THR A 225 13.35 -1.77 -11.35
CA THR A 225 13.45 -1.90 -9.89
C THR A 225 13.55 -0.52 -9.25
N VAL A 226 13.00 -0.36 -8.06
CA VAL A 226 13.10 0.87 -7.27
C VAL A 226 13.50 0.53 -5.83
N GLY A 227 14.55 1.17 -5.32
CA GLY A 227 14.89 1.21 -3.90
C GLY A 227 14.50 2.58 -3.37
N ALA A 228 13.56 2.63 -2.43
CA ALA A 228 13.05 3.90 -1.92
C ALA A 228 13.64 4.16 -0.53
N GLU A 229 14.37 5.25 -0.39
CA GLU A 229 14.84 5.78 0.89
C GLU A 229 13.81 6.82 1.36
N GLN A 230 13.30 6.64 2.58
CA GLN A 230 12.25 7.48 3.15
C GLN A 230 12.73 8.16 4.41
N GLU A 231 12.93 9.48 4.31
CA GLU A 231 13.18 10.33 5.45
C GLU A 231 11.88 10.77 6.14
N TYR A 232 11.97 11.05 7.44
CA TYR A 232 10.85 11.55 8.25
C TYR A 232 11.32 12.22 9.55
N PHE A 233 10.43 13.01 10.16
CA PHE A 233 10.63 13.62 11.47
C PHE A 233 9.71 13.03 12.53
N LEU A 234 10.23 12.89 13.75
CA LEU A 234 9.42 12.49 14.91
C LEU A 234 9.25 13.65 15.88
N VAL A 235 7.99 13.95 16.19
CA VAL A 235 7.61 14.97 17.18
C VAL A 235 6.81 14.31 18.30
N ASP A 236 7.09 14.67 19.55
CA ASP A 236 6.25 14.18 20.65
C ASP A 236 4.81 14.65 20.44
N LYS A 237 3.83 13.76 20.67
CA LYS A 237 2.41 14.05 20.44
C LYS A 237 1.98 15.29 21.24
N LYS A 238 2.46 15.45 22.48
CA LYS A 238 2.12 16.61 23.30
C LYS A 238 2.52 17.93 22.62
N TYR A 239 3.71 18.00 22.03
CA TYR A 239 4.18 19.21 21.34
C TYR A 239 3.51 19.40 19.98
N TYR A 240 3.24 18.31 19.27
CA TYR A 240 2.50 18.34 18.01
C TYR A 240 1.08 18.89 18.20
N ASP A 241 0.36 18.41 19.21
CA ASP A 241 -1.00 18.85 19.50
C ASP A 241 -1.06 20.34 19.92
N MET A 242 0.05 20.89 20.42
CA MET A 242 0.20 22.32 20.75
C MET A 242 0.54 23.20 19.53
N ARG A 243 0.71 22.63 18.34
CA ARG A 243 1.14 23.33 17.11
C ARG A 243 0.09 23.19 16.01
N PRO A 244 -0.94 24.07 15.98
CA PRO A 244 -1.97 24.04 14.95
C PRO A 244 -1.42 24.12 13.52
N ASP A 245 -0.29 24.80 13.33
CA ASP A 245 0.38 24.90 12.03
C ASP A 245 0.98 23.56 11.57
N LEU A 246 1.58 22.78 12.48
CA LEU A 246 2.00 21.41 12.16
C LEU A 246 0.80 20.49 11.84
N ILE A 247 -0.34 20.71 12.48
CA ILE A 247 -1.56 19.91 12.26
C ILE A 247 -2.19 20.23 10.90
N LEU A 248 -2.32 21.51 10.57
CA LEU A 248 -3.09 21.97 9.41
C LEU A 248 -2.24 22.09 8.14
N ALA A 249 -1.00 22.55 8.27
CA ALA A 249 -0.13 22.82 7.12
C ALA A 249 0.94 21.74 6.93
N GLY A 250 1.06 20.81 7.87
CA GLY A 250 2.14 19.82 7.85
C GLY A 250 3.52 20.49 7.84
N ARG A 251 3.69 21.64 8.47
CA ARG A 251 5.00 22.29 8.67
C ARG A 251 4.85 23.44 9.63
N THR A 252 5.95 23.85 10.26
CA THR A 252 5.95 25.06 11.07
C THR A 252 5.82 26.29 10.17
N ILE A 253 4.84 27.15 10.41
CA ILE A 253 4.64 28.40 9.65
C ILE A 253 5.45 29.55 10.28
N PHE A 254 5.64 29.49 11.59
CA PHE A 254 6.43 30.45 12.35
C PHE A 254 7.26 29.73 13.43
N GLY A 255 8.36 30.35 13.83
CA GLY A 255 9.28 29.82 14.82
C GLY A 255 10.69 30.36 14.60
N SER A 256 11.49 30.38 15.67
CA SER A 256 12.92 30.66 15.56
C SER A 256 13.62 29.47 14.93
N MET A 257 14.68 29.74 14.16
CA MET A 257 15.57 28.71 13.64
C MET A 257 16.15 27.88 14.80
N PRO A 258 16.37 26.57 14.59
CA PRO A 258 16.97 25.74 15.62
C PRO A 258 18.36 26.28 15.97
N ALA A 259 18.73 26.22 17.25
CA ALA A 259 20.05 26.67 17.71
C ALA A 259 21.22 25.88 17.08
N LYS A 260 20.93 24.70 16.50
CA LYS A 260 21.85 23.89 15.69
C LYS A 260 21.11 23.45 14.42
N GLY A 261 21.60 23.87 13.26
CA GLY A 261 21.10 23.43 11.95
C GLY A 261 21.81 22.17 11.44
N GLN A 262 21.85 21.98 10.13
CA GLN A 262 22.53 20.85 9.46
C GLN A 262 24.06 21.02 9.37
N GLU A 263 24.63 21.98 10.10
CA GLU A 263 26.02 22.43 9.96
C GLU A 263 27.05 21.59 10.75
N MET A 264 26.60 20.75 11.69
CA MET A 264 27.49 19.86 12.45
C MET A 264 27.16 18.40 12.16
N GLU A 265 28.17 17.62 11.74
CA GLU A 265 28.11 16.18 11.43
C GLU A 265 27.75 15.27 12.63
N ASN A 266 27.40 15.84 13.78
CA ASN A 266 27.27 15.13 15.06
C ASN A 266 26.01 14.24 15.18
N HIS A 267 25.11 14.23 14.19
CA HIS A 267 23.85 13.50 14.24
C HIS A 267 23.73 12.36 13.22
N TYR A 268 24.42 12.43 12.09
CA TYR A 268 24.41 11.37 11.09
C TYR A 268 25.10 10.12 11.65
N PHE A 269 24.40 8.98 11.63
CA PHE A 269 24.81 7.73 12.30
C PHE A 269 25.09 7.81 13.81
N GLY A 270 24.66 8.87 14.51
CA GLY A 270 24.70 8.93 15.97
C GLY A 270 23.80 7.88 16.62
N ALA A 271 23.94 7.66 17.93
CA ALA A 271 23.04 6.76 18.67
C ALA A 271 21.57 7.24 18.59
N ILE A 272 20.67 6.34 18.19
CA ILE A 272 19.23 6.62 18.12
C ILE A 272 18.65 6.51 19.54
N LYS A 273 17.85 7.49 19.95
CA LYS A 273 17.18 7.49 21.26
C LYS A 273 16.25 6.28 21.39
N ASP A 274 16.22 5.62 22.55
CA ASP A 274 15.43 4.40 22.81
C ASP A 274 13.96 4.52 22.40
N ARG A 275 13.33 5.69 22.62
CA ARG A 275 11.94 5.93 22.22
C ARG A 275 11.74 5.88 20.69
N ALA A 276 12.69 6.44 19.93
CA ALA A 276 12.67 6.40 18.47
C ALA A 276 13.00 4.99 17.96
N LEU A 277 13.93 4.27 18.60
CA LEU A 277 14.19 2.86 18.31
C LEU A 277 12.96 1.98 18.56
N GLY A 278 12.24 2.20 19.65
CA GLY A 278 10.99 1.48 19.94
C GLY A 278 9.94 1.71 18.85
N PHE A 279 9.83 2.95 18.36
CA PHE A 279 8.97 3.27 17.22
C PHE A 279 9.40 2.55 15.95
N MET A 280 10.68 2.64 15.59
CA MET A 280 11.24 2.00 14.39
C MET A 280 11.07 0.48 14.43
N ARG A 281 11.25 -0.15 15.60
CA ARG A 281 11.04 -1.60 15.78
C ARG A 281 9.61 -2.00 15.43
N GLU A 282 8.63 -1.25 15.89
CA GLU A 282 7.23 -1.54 15.63
C GLU A 282 6.84 -1.22 14.18
N LEU A 283 7.35 -0.12 13.63
CA LEU A 283 7.24 0.23 12.21
C LEU A 283 7.75 -0.90 11.32
N ASN A 284 8.95 -1.42 11.58
CA ASN A 284 9.52 -2.55 10.84
C ASN A 284 8.66 -3.80 10.97
N THR A 285 8.17 -4.10 12.17
CA THR A 285 7.32 -5.26 12.42
C THR A 285 6.06 -5.22 11.55
N GLU A 286 5.39 -4.07 11.52
CA GLU A 286 4.17 -3.87 10.72
C GLU A 286 4.47 -3.87 9.21
N LEU A 287 5.60 -3.30 8.77
CA LEU A 287 6.06 -3.37 7.37
C LEU A 287 6.34 -4.82 6.93
N TRP A 288 7.03 -5.59 7.77
CA TRP A 288 7.33 -6.99 7.50
C TRP A 288 6.06 -7.84 7.43
N LYS A 289 5.06 -7.62 8.29
CA LYS A 289 3.77 -8.33 8.22
C LYS A 289 3.06 -8.16 6.87
N VAL A 290 3.15 -6.97 6.26
CA VAL A 290 2.58 -6.72 4.91
C VAL A 290 3.54 -7.06 3.77
N GLY A 291 4.73 -7.59 4.08
CA GLY A 291 5.70 -8.06 3.09
C GLY A 291 6.61 -6.96 2.52
N ILE A 292 6.73 -5.81 3.19
CA ILE A 292 7.66 -4.74 2.81
C ILE A 292 9.02 -5.01 3.48
N PRO A 293 10.11 -5.21 2.71
CA PRO A 293 11.42 -5.62 3.24
C PRO A 293 12.23 -4.44 3.76
N ALA A 294 11.72 -3.74 4.77
CA ALA A 294 12.46 -2.66 5.45
C ALA A 294 13.77 -3.20 6.02
N LYS A 295 14.89 -2.58 5.63
CA LYS A 295 16.24 -3.11 5.84
C LYS A 295 17.16 -2.13 6.56
N ILE A 296 17.07 -0.84 6.25
CA ILE A 296 17.98 0.18 6.77
C ILE A 296 17.18 1.18 7.61
N GLN A 297 17.74 1.57 8.75
CA GLN A 297 17.24 2.68 9.55
C GLN A 297 18.40 3.42 10.22
N HIS A 298 18.39 4.76 10.21
CA HIS A 298 19.37 5.57 10.91
C HIS A 298 18.82 6.95 11.28
N ASN A 299 19.57 7.66 12.12
CA ASN A 299 19.40 9.11 12.27
C ASN A 299 19.85 9.81 10.98
N GLU A 300 19.17 10.91 10.68
CA GLU A 300 19.58 11.84 9.65
C GLU A 300 20.29 13.08 10.23
N VAL A 301 20.72 13.98 9.35
CA VAL A 301 21.52 15.16 9.72
C VAL A 301 20.76 16.10 10.67
N ALA A 302 19.45 16.32 10.49
CA ALA A 302 18.70 17.25 11.33
C ALA A 302 18.18 16.61 12.64
N PRO A 303 17.98 17.40 13.70
CA PRO A 303 17.46 16.90 14.97
C PRO A 303 16.09 16.22 14.82
N ASN A 304 15.98 14.98 15.32
CA ASN A 304 14.79 14.13 15.21
C ASN A 304 14.36 13.83 13.77
N GLN A 305 15.29 13.92 12.80
CA GLN A 305 15.15 13.39 11.45
C GLN A 305 15.71 11.96 11.43
N PHE A 306 15.06 11.08 10.68
CA PHE A 306 15.42 9.69 10.54
C PHE A 306 15.18 9.21 9.11
N GLU A 307 15.84 8.14 8.72
CA GLU A 307 15.61 7.45 7.45
C GLU A 307 15.16 6.00 7.69
N LEU A 308 14.35 5.50 6.75
CA LEU A 308 14.04 4.09 6.56
C LEU A 308 14.15 3.73 5.07
N ALA A 309 14.85 2.64 4.74
CA ALA A 309 14.92 2.06 3.39
C ALA A 309 14.55 0.58 3.37
#